data_AF-A0A434V0C2-F1
#
_entry.id   AF-A0A434V0C2-F1
#
_cell.length_a   1.000
_cell.length_b   1.000
_cell.length_c   1.000
_cell.angle_alpha   90.00
_cell.angle_beta   90.00
_cell.angle_gamma   90.00
#
_symmetry.space_group_name_H-M   'P 1'
#
loop_
_entity.id
_entity.type
_entity.pdbx_description
1 polymer ?
#
loop_
_entity_poly.entity_id
_entity_poly.type
_entity_poly.pdbx_seq_one_letter_code
_entity_poly.pdbx_strand_id
1 'polypeptide(L)'
;MLRKLLFLGVFAGTSASIPIIYQSNPQMLDGLFKPTAASRPATEPQPALNLAAVPDKPAAPLPLGRKVVVNADARGHFSSAFKVNGRQVDGMIDTGATLVAINTSTARRVGISLSPSDFIHEVNTANGSIKAAVVTVDRLQIGKISVDNIQAVVLDDRA
;
A
#
# COMPACT_ATOMS: atom_id res chain seq x y z
N MET A 1 -24.31 -35.47 -5.47
CA MET A 1 -22.83 -35.63 -5.40
C MET A 1 -22.25 -34.24 -5.63
N LEU A 2 -21.45 -33.55 -4.80
CA LEU A 2 -20.54 -33.89 -3.71
C LEU A 2 -20.33 -32.62 -2.83
N ARG A 3 -20.43 -32.86 -1.52
CA ARG A 3 -19.97 -32.19 -0.29
C ARG A 3 -19.23 -30.82 -0.29
N LYS A 4 -19.73 -29.97 0.62
CA LYS A 4 -19.03 -28.89 1.35
C LYS A 4 -17.74 -29.42 2.01
N LEU A 5 -16.61 -28.73 1.86
CA LEU A 5 -15.37 -29.02 2.57
C LEU A 5 -15.12 -27.93 3.63
N LEU A 6 -15.16 -28.35 4.89
CA LEU A 6 -14.83 -27.57 6.07
C LEU A 6 -13.38 -27.93 6.46
N PHE A 7 -12.48 -26.95 6.52
CA PHE A 7 -11.12 -27.15 6.99
C PHE A 7 -11.10 -27.23 8.52
N LEU A 8 -11.02 -28.46 9.04
CA LEU A 8 -10.71 -28.75 10.43
C LEU A 8 -9.18 -28.85 10.58
N GLY A 9 -8.56 -27.81 11.12
CA GLY A 9 -7.14 -27.81 11.49
C GLY A 9 -6.94 -28.46 12.85
N VAL A 10 -6.38 -29.67 12.86
CA VAL A 10 -5.92 -30.39 14.05
C VAL A 10 -4.60 -29.76 14.53
N PHE A 11 -4.59 -29.12 15.70
CA PHE A 11 -3.37 -28.75 16.41
C PHE A 11 -3.01 -29.89 17.38
N ALA A 12 -2.17 -30.81 16.93
CA ALA A 12 -1.50 -31.77 17.80
C ALA A 12 -0.07 -31.25 18.08
N GLY A 13 0.05 -30.40 19.11
CA GLY A 13 1.33 -29.98 19.66
C GLY A 13 1.59 -30.73 20.96
N THR A 14 2.56 -31.63 20.94
CA THR A 14 2.98 -32.51 22.03
C THR A 14 3.43 -31.71 23.27
N SER A 15 2.59 -31.65 24.30
CA SER A 15 2.99 -31.22 25.65
C SER A 15 3.43 -32.45 26.45
N ALA A 16 4.72 -32.75 26.46
CA ALA A 16 5.29 -33.79 27.31
C ALA A 16 6.79 -33.58 27.55
N SER A 17 7.18 -32.45 28.14
CA SER A 17 8.58 -32.25 28.57
C SER A 17 8.76 -31.58 29.94
N ILE A 18 7.68 -31.23 30.64
CA ILE A 18 7.79 -30.56 31.94
C ILE A 18 7.93 -31.51 33.15
N PRO A 19 7.45 -32.78 33.17
CA PRO A 19 7.45 -33.53 34.43
C PRO A 19 8.79 -34.20 34.80
N ILE A 20 9.80 -34.23 33.92
CA ILE A 20 11.04 -35.01 34.15
C ILE A 20 12.14 -34.18 34.85
N ILE A 21 12.14 -32.85 34.71
CA ILE A 21 13.17 -31.98 35.30
C ILE A 21 12.90 -31.70 36.79
N TYR A 22 11.64 -31.74 37.24
CA TYR A 22 11.30 -31.49 38.64
C TYR A 22 11.79 -32.61 39.59
N GLN A 23 11.81 -33.85 39.12
CA GLN A 23 12.09 -35.01 39.99
C GLN A 23 13.60 -35.21 40.26
N SER A 24 14.46 -34.60 39.44
CA SER A 24 15.91 -34.81 39.51
C SER A 24 16.67 -33.69 40.22
N ASN A 25 16.14 -32.46 40.31
CA ASN A 25 16.88 -31.34 40.92
C ASN A 25 16.01 -30.13 41.35
N PRO A 26 15.34 -30.16 42.53
CA PRO A 26 14.46 -29.06 42.96
C PRO A 26 15.20 -27.75 43.28
N GLN A 27 16.49 -27.80 43.62
CA GLN A 27 17.27 -26.64 44.04
C GLN A 27 17.64 -25.66 42.91
N MET A 28 17.50 -26.06 41.64
CA MET A 28 17.78 -25.16 40.51
C MET A 28 16.65 -24.18 40.22
N LEU A 29 15.40 -24.52 40.59
CA LEU A 29 14.26 -23.64 40.39
C LEU A 29 14.25 -22.48 41.41
N ASP A 30 14.76 -22.72 42.62
CA ASP A 30 14.84 -21.71 43.69
C ASP A 30 15.82 -20.57 43.37
N GLY A 31 16.81 -20.82 42.51
CA GLY A 31 17.75 -19.79 42.02
C GLY A 31 17.14 -18.88 40.95
N LEU A 32 16.06 -19.31 40.31
CA LEU A 32 15.42 -18.58 39.20
C LEU A 32 14.49 -17.46 39.68
N PHE A 33 14.07 -17.50 40.95
CA PHE A 33 13.06 -16.58 41.50
C PHE A 33 13.56 -15.68 42.65
N LYS A 34 14.87 -15.60 42.89
CA LYS A 34 15.43 -14.64 43.86
C LYS A 34 15.76 -13.30 43.18
N PRO A 35 15.04 -12.20 43.50
CA PRO A 35 15.45 -10.87 43.08
C PRO A 35 16.65 -10.42 43.95
N THR A 36 17.85 -10.47 43.40
CA THR A 36 19.02 -9.84 44.03
C THR A 36 18.98 -8.34 43.80
N ALA A 37 18.55 -7.60 44.84
CA ALA A 37 18.78 -6.17 44.94
C ALA A 37 20.22 -5.89 45.42
N ALA A 38 20.80 -4.80 44.87
CA ALA A 38 22.13 -4.21 45.12
C ALA A 38 23.33 -4.97 44.52
N SER A 39 24.15 -4.37 43.66
CA SER A 39 24.97 -3.20 43.99
C SER A 39 25.48 -2.50 42.71
N ARG A 40 25.49 -1.16 42.70
CA ARG A 40 26.05 -0.32 41.63
C ARG A 40 27.52 0.02 41.93
N PRO A 41 28.44 -0.18 40.97
CA PRO A 41 29.65 0.63 40.86
C PRO A 41 29.56 1.62 39.68
N ALA A 42 30.43 2.62 39.74
CA ALA A 42 30.40 3.85 38.95
C ALA A 42 30.86 3.72 37.48
N THR A 43 30.36 4.69 36.71
CA THR A 43 30.73 5.21 35.38
C THR A 43 32.01 4.73 34.69
N GLU A 44 31.83 4.16 33.49
CA GLU A 44 32.67 4.39 32.31
C GLU A 44 31.73 4.71 31.12
N PRO A 45 31.96 5.76 30.31
CA PRO A 45 31.14 6.02 29.13
C PRO A 45 31.56 5.08 28.00
N GLN A 46 30.85 3.96 27.86
CA GLN A 46 30.89 3.18 26.63
C GLN A 46 30.37 4.05 25.48
N PRO A 47 31.09 4.17 24.34
CA PRO A 47 30.53 4.77 23.16
C PRO A 47 29.28 3.98 22.80
N ALA A 48 28.12 4.63 22.90
CA ALA A 48 26.89 4.05 22.39
C ALA A 48 27.08 3.82 20.90
N LEU A 49 27.40 2.57 20.52
CA LEU A 49 27.10 2.09 19.19
C LEU A 49 25.57 2.17 19.11
N ASN A 50 25.07 3.30 18.60
CA ASN A 50 23.71 3.41 18.14
C ASN A 50 23.57 2.36 17.04
N LEU A 51 23.16 1.17 17.46
CA LEU A 51 22.61 0.16 16.58
C LEU A 51 21.29 0.76 16.12
N ALA A 52 21.36 1.61 15.10
CA ALA A 52 20.19 2.11 14.41
C ALA A 52 19.33 0.89 14.13
N ALA A 53 18.14 0.85 14.73
CA ALA A 53 17.22 -0.26 14.60
C ALA A 53 17.10 -0.59 13.11
N VAL A 54 17.59 -1.77 12.72
CA VAL A 54 17.33 -2.29 11.39
C VAL A 54 15.82 -2.44 11.34
N PRO A 55 15.11 -1.76 10.42
CA PRO A 55 13.67 -1.92 10.35
C PRO A 55 13.36 -3.40 10.14
N ASP A 56 12.59 -4.00 11.06
CA ASP A 56 12.17 -5.42 11.06
C ASP A 56 11.40 -5.84 9.79
N LYS A 57 11.03 -4.86 8.96
CA LYS A 57 10.35 -5.08 7.69
C LYS A 57 11.35 -4.90 6.55
N PRO A 58 11.69 -5.97 5.81
CA PRO A 58 12.42 -5.84 4.56
C PRO A 58 11.73 -4.81 3.67
N ALA A 59 12.49 -3.81 3.19
CA ALA A 59 11.98 -2.88 2.20
C ALA A 59 11.41 -3.69 1.03
N ALA A 60 10.17 -3.40 0.63
CA ALA A 60 9.54 -4.10 -0.48
C ALA A 60 10.46 -3.98 -1.71
N PRO A 61 10.79 -5.09 -2.41
CA PRO A 61 11.71 -5.05 -3.54
C PRO A 61 11.26 -4.00 -4.55
N LEU A 62 12.10 -2.98 -4.77
CA LEU A 62 11.83 -2.00 -5.80
C LEU A 62 11.94 -2.72 -7.15
N PRO A 63 10.90 -2.64 -7.99
CA PRO A 63 10.95 -3.28 -9.30
C PRO A 63 12.12 -2.74 -10.14
N LEU A 64 12.97 -3.66 -10.60
CA LEU A 64 14.01 -3.38 -11.60
C LEU A 64 13.36 -3.22 -12.98
N GLY A 65 13.89 -2.32 -13.81
CA GLY A 65 13.34 -2.02 -15.15
C GLY A 65 12.04 -1.18 -15.14
N ARG A 66 11.21 -1.34 -16.18
CA ARG A 66 9.89 -0.68 -16.35
C ARG A 66 8.77 -1.46 -15.63
N LYS A 67 8.96 -1.79 -14.35
CA LYS A 67 7.95 -2.45 -13.54
C LYS A 67 7.51 -1.50 -12.42
N VAL A 68 6.22 -1.53 -12.11
CA VAL A 68 5.61 -0.81 -10.99
C VAL A 68 4.78 -1.82 -10.21
N VAL A 69 4.87 -1.76 -8.88
CA VAL A 69 4.05 -2.58 -7.98
C VAL A 69 3.13 -1.63 -7.22
N VAL A 70 1.83 -1.83 -7.36
CA VAL A 70 0.79 -1.09 -6.63
C VAL A 70 0.04 -2.11 -5.78
N ASN A 71 0.06 -1.90 -4.47
CA ASN A 71 -0.71 -2.75 -3.55
C ASN A 71 -2.13 -2.22 -3.46
N ALA A 72 -3.09 -3.11 -3.31
CA ALA A 72 -4.47 -2.72 -3.03
C ALA A 72 -4.58 -2.06 -1.65
N ASP A 73 -5.51 -1.10 -1.53
CA ASP A 73 -5.92 -0.54 -0.25
C ASP A 73 -6.76 -1.55 0.57
N ALA A 74 -7.15 -1.18 1.78
CA ALA A 74 -7.96 -2.04 2.65
C ALA A 74 -9.34 -2.40 2.06
N ARG A 75 -9.80 -1.69 1.02
CA ARG A 75 -11.06 -1.92 0.31
C ARG A 75 -10.85 -2.69 -1.00
N GLY A 76 -9.62 -3.02 -1.35
CA GLY A 76 -9.28 -3.72 -2.60
C GLY A 76 -9.06 -2.80 -3.80
N HIS A 77 -9.08 -1.47 -3.63
CA HIS A 77 -8.83 -0.54 -4.74
C HIS A 77 -7.34 -0.32 -4.96
N PHE A 78 -6.96 -0.05 -6.21
CA PHE A 78 -5.57 0.24 -6.58
C PHE A 78 -5.44 1.73 -6.86
N SER A 79 -4.73 2.46 -6.00
CA SER A 79 -4.45 3.88 -6.18
C SER A 79 -2.94 4.12 -6.20
N SER A 80 -2.52 5.11 -6.98
CA SER A 80 -1.12 5.49 -7.08
C SER A 80 -0.94 6.97 -7.40
N ALA A 81 0.26 7.48 -7.17
CA ALA A 81 0.67 8.78 -7.65
C ALA A 81 1.07 8.68 -9.13
N PHE A 82 0.37 9.42 -9.98
CA PHE A 82 0.67 9.57 -11.39
C PHE A 82 1.35 10.92 -11.64
N LYS A 83 2.05 11.04 -12.77
CA LYS A 83 2.40 12.34 -13.35
C LYS A 83 1.62 12.53 -14.64
N VAL A 84 0.83 13.59 -14.70
CA VAL A 84 0.05 14.01 -15.85
C VAL A 84 0.63 15.33 -16.34
N ASN A 85 1.14 15.38 -17.57
CA ASN A 85 1.85 16.54 -18.12
C ASN A 85 2.93 17.07 -17.14
N GLY A 86 3.66 16.14 -16.49
CA GLY A 86 4.73 16.44 -15.54
C GLY A 86 4.27 16.80 -14.11
N ARG A 87 2.97 16.92 -13.84
CA ARG A 87 2.44 17.26 -12.52
C ARG A 87 1.88 16.05 -11.79
N GLN A 88 2.17 15.94 -10.50
CA GLN A 88 1.73 14.82 -9.69
C GLN A 88 0.23 14.91 -9.40
N VAL A 89 -0.47 13.79 -9.62
CA VAL A 89 -1.91 13.62 -9.38
C VAL A 89 -2.15 12.23 -8.81
N ASP A 90 -2.93 12.12 -7.75
CA ASP A 90 -3.36 10.82 -7.25
C ASP A 90 -4.53 10.31 -8.09
N GLY A 91 -4.46 9.04 -8.48
CA GLY A 91 -5.47 8.41 -9.33
C GLY A 91 -5.74 6.97 -8.92
N MET A 92 -6.88 6.45 -9.37
CA MET A 92 -7.26 5.05 -9.23
C MET A 92 -7.04 4.32 -10.54
N ILE A 93 -6.58 3.08 -10.47
CA ILE A 93 -6.49 2.17 -11.61
C ILE A 93 -7.83 1.46 -11.74
N ASP A 94 -8.58 1.81 -12.79
CA ASP A 94 -9.89 1.25 -13.08
C ASP A 94 -9.86 0.47 -14.40
N THR A 95 -10.01 -0.85 -14.32
CA THR A 95 -10.06 -1.73 -15.51
C THR A 95 -11.39 -1.67 -16.25
N GLY A 96 -12.43 -1.08 -15.66
CA GLY A 96 -13.73 -0.89 -16.28
C GLY A 96 -13.81 0.38 -17.14
N ALA A 97 -12.85 1.29 -17.00
CA ALA A 97 -12.81 2.53 -17.78
C ALA A 97 -12.21 2.29 -19.17
N THR A 98 -12.89 2.78 -20.21
CA THR A 98 -12.37 2.74 -21.59
C THR A 98 -11.37 3.87 -21.86
N LEU A 99 -11.55 5.03 -21.20
CA LEU A 99 -10.72 6.22 -21.35
C LEU A 99 -10.22 6.69 -19.99
N VAL A 100 -9.12 7.43 -19.98
CA VAL A 100 -8.67 8.14 -18.78
C VAL A 100 -9.68 9.23 -18.46
N ALA A 101 -10.23 9.23 -17.25
CA ALA A 101 -11.13 10.27 -16.78
C ALA A 101 -10.42 11.18 -15.77
N ILE A 102 -10.52 12.49 -15.98
CA ILE A 102 -10.06 13.51 -15.03
C ILE A 102 -11.17 14.53 -14.81
N ASN A 103 -11.16 15.21 -13.68
CA ASN A 103 -12.11 16.30 -13.43
C ASN A 103 -11.55 17.66 -13.90
N THR A 104 -12.43 18.65 -14.01
CA THR A 104 -12.10 20.03 -14.43
C THR A 104 -10.99 20.65 -13.60
N SER A 105 -11.01 20.47 -12.28
CA SER A 105 -9.98 21.02 -11.41
C SER A 105 -8.61 20.39 -11.68
N THR A 106 -8.55 19.09 -11.95
CA THR A 106 -7.31 18.37 -12.29
C THR A 106 -6.81 18.77 -13.67
N ALA A 107 -7.69 18.82 -14.68
CA ALA A 107 -7.35 19.28 -16.04
C ALA A 107 -6.64 20.64 -15.99
N ARG A 108 -7.22 21.61 -15.27
CA ARG A 108 -6.60 22.94 -15.07
C ARG A 108 -5.26 22.85 -14.36
N ARG A 109 -5.14 22.03 -13.30
CA ARG A 109 -3.86 21.85 -12.59
C ARG A 109 -2.78 21.33 -13.53
N VAL A 110 -3.11 20.42 -14.45
CA VAL A 110 -2.18 19.77 -15.39
C VAL A 110 -1.94 20.55 -16.68
N GLY A 111 -2.43 21.79 -16.76
CA GLY A 111 -2.20 22.69 -17.89
C GLY A 111 -3.17 22.48 -19.06
N ILE A 112 -4.25 21.74 -18.86
CA ILE A 112 -5.33 21.58 -19.84
C ILE A 112 -6.38 22.66 -19.56
N SER A 113 -6.46 23.66 -20.44
CA SER A 113 -7.44 24.74 -20.36
C SER A 113 -8.67 24.38 -21.17
N LEU A 114 -9.85 24.46 -20.53
CA LEU A 114 -11.13 24.18 -21.14
C LEU A 114 -12.10 25.34 -20.90
N SER A 115 -12.94 25.58 -21.89
CA SER A 115 -14.08 26.46 -21.88
C SER A 115 -15.37 25.65 -21.68
N PRO A 116 -16.46 26.26 -21.18
CA PRO A 116 -17.76 25.58 -21.09
C PRO A 116 -18.25 25.02 -22.44
N SER A 117 -17.86 25.64 -23.56
CA SER A 117 -18.21 25.17 -24.91
C SER A 117 -17.50 23.89 -25.33
N ASP A 118 -16.47 23.43 -24.62
CA ASP A 118 -15.76 22.18 -24.95
C ASP A 118 -16.51 20.93 -24.46
N PHE A 119 -17.49 21.10 -23.57
CA PHE A 119 -18.28 20.01 -22.98
C PHE A 119 -19.45 19.60 -23.89
N ILE A 120 -19.10 19.12 -25.09
CA ILE A 120 -20.06 18.76 -26.14
C ILE A 120 -20.35 17.25 -26.21
N HIS A 121 -19.53 16.42 -25.56
CA HIS A 121 -19.71 14.98 -25.56
C HIS A 121 -20.52 14.54 -24.35
N GLU A 122 -21.12 13.36 -24.45
CA GLU A 122 -21.91 12.77 -23.39
C GLU A 122 -21.31 11.41 -23.03
N VAL A 123 -21.07 11.18 -21.73
CA VAL A 123 -20.42 9.97 -21.21
C VAL A 123 -21.33 9.30 -20.21
N ASN A 124 -21.52 7.99 -20.38
CA ASN A 124 -22.29 7.16 -19.45
C ASN A 124 -21.44 6.82 -18.23
N THR A 125 -21.94 7.19 -17.06
CA THR A 125 -21.37 6.83 -15.76
C THR A 125 -22.34 5.94 -15.00
N ALA A 126 -21.91 5.41 -13.85
CA ALA A 126 -22.79 4.66 -12.96
C ALA A 126 -23.99 5.49 -12.45
N ASN A 127 -23.83 6.82 -12.38
CA ASN A 127 -24.85 7.76 -11.89
C ASN A 127 -25.72 8.34 -13.02
N GLY A 128 -25.59 7.81 -14.23
CA GLY A 128 -26.26 8.32 -15.43
C GLY A 128 -25.31 9.07 -16.34
N SER A 129 -25.88 9.89 -17.21
CA SER A 129 -25.15 10.50 -18.30
C SER A 129 -24.74 11.93 -17.99
N ILE A 130 -23.50 12.29 -18.31
CA ILE A 130 -22.94 13.61 -18.02
C ILE A 130 -22.18 14.17 -19.23
N LYS A 131 -22.17 15.50 -19.35
CA LYS A 131 -21.36 16.20 -20.35
C LYS A 131 -19.86 16.07 -20.06
N ALA A 132 -19.08 15.88 -21.10
CA ALA A 132 -17.64 15.76 -21.04
C ALA A 132 -16.96 16.53 -22.17
N ALA A 133 -15.72 16.95 -21.92
CA ALA A 133 -14.80 17.40 -22.96
C ALA A 133 -13.79 16.28 -23.26
N VAL A 134 -13.52 16.00 -24.53
CA VAL A 134 -12.47 15.07 -24.93
C VAL A 134 -11.19 15.85 -25.13
N VAL A 135 -10.10 15.40 -24.49
CA VAL A 135 -8.79 16.07 -24.53
C VAL A 135 -7.69 15.06 -24.81
N THR A 136 -6.53 15.57 -25.22
CA THR A 136 -5.31 14.77 -25.28
C THR A 136 -4.40 15.17 -24.13
N VAL A 137 -3.98 14.17 -23.35
CA VAL A 137 -2.93 14.28 -22.34
C VAL A 137 -1.60 13.98 -23.03
N ASP A 138 -0.67 14.93 -22.98
CA ASP A 138 0.62 14.80 -23.66
C ASP A 138 1.44 13.65 -23.11
N ARG A 139 1.47 13.50 -21.79
CA ARG A 139 2.21 12.43 -21.10
C ARG A 139 1.54 12.01 -19.80
N LEU A 140 1.30 10.71 -19.66
CA LEU A 140 0.87 10.06 -18.42
C LEU A 140 1.95 9.09 -17.94
N GLN A 141 2.32 9.17 -16.66
CA GLN A 141 3.36 8.34 -16.08
C GLN A 141 2.94 7.78 -14.72
N ILE A 142 3.30 6.52 -14.47
CA ILE A 142 3.26 5.86 -13.17
C ILE A 142 4.62 5.23 -12.91
N GLY A 143 5.29 5.61 -11.81
CA GLY A 143 6.65 5.16 -11.52
C GLY A 143 7.60 5.38 -12.71
N LYS A 144 8.12 4.31 -13.30
CA LYS A 144 9.03 4.32 -14.47
C LYS A 144 8.33 4.05 -15.81
N ILE A 145 7.01 3.87 -15.82
CA ILE A 145 6.21 3.59 -17.01
C ILE A 145 5.56 4.90 -17.47
N SER A 146 5.70 5.23 -18.75
CA SER A 146 5.15 6.45 -19.35
C SER A 146 4.50 6.14 -20.69
N VAL A 147 3.39 6.81 -20.97
CA VAL A 147 2.68 6.81 -22.25
C VAL A 147 2.51 8.25 -22.68
N ASP A 148 2.58 8.49 -23.98
CA ASP A 148 2.41 9.81 -24.57
C ASP A 148 1.12 9.85 -25.40
N ASN A 149 0.56 11.05 -25.62
CA ASN A 149 -0.60 11.30 -26.48
C ASN A 149 -1.85 10.46 -26.15
N ILE A 150 -2.29 10.49 -24.88
CA ILE A 150 -3.42 9.71 -24.40
C ILE A 150 -4.73 10.49 -24.56
N GLN A 151 -5.75 9.89 -25.16
CA GLN A 151 -7.11 10.45 -25.10
C GLN A 151 -7.69 10.31 -23.69
N ALA A 152 -8.23 11.41 -23.19
CA ALA A 152 -8.89 11.49 -21.89
C ALA A 152 -10.23 12.22 -22.02
N VAL A 153 -11.11 11.95 -21.07
CA VAL A 153 -12.35 12.71 -20.87
C VAL A 153 -12.21 13.59 -19.64
N VAL A 154 -12.67 14.83 -19.76
CA VAL A 154 -12.78 15.76 -18.65
C VAL A 154 -14.24 15.92 -18.26
N LEU A 155 -14.52 15.66 -16.99
CA LEU A 155 -15.85 15.75 -16.38
C LEU A 155 -15.93 16.94 -15.41
N ASP A 156 -17.13 17.45 -15.15
CA ASP A 156 -17.36 18.43 -14.07
C ASP A 156 -16.88 17.84 -12.74
N ASP A 157 -16.36 18.68 -11.83
CA ASP A 157 -15.90 18.24 -10.51
C ASP A 157 -17.01 17.58 -9.65
N ARG A 158 -18.29 17.74 -10.03
CA ARG A 158 -19.48 17.16 -9.36
C ARG A 158 -20.03 15.90 -10.02
N ALA A 159 -19.34 15.35 -11.02
CA ALA A 159 -19.70 14.11 -11.71
C ALA A 159 -19.80 12.89 -10.77
#